data_AF-A0A6J1BYH2-F1
#
_entry.id   AF-A0A6J1BYH2-F1
#
_cell.length_a   1.000
_cell.length_b   1.000
_cell.length_c   1.000
_cell.angle_alpha   90.00
_cell.angle_beta   90.00
_cell.angle_gamma   90.00
#
_symmetry.space_group_name_H-M   'P 1'
#
loop_
_entity.id
_entity.type
_entity.pdbx_description
1 polymer ?
#
loop_
_entity_poly.entity_id
_entity_poly.type
_entity_poly.pdbx_seq_one_letter_code
_entity_poly.pdbx_strand_id
1 'polypeptide(L)'
;MENPQNESEIREIEETGSNSEQQPLLQSQNPSSDSKNVKTKVPEVEIHLYRQGKGPIDVFKSSLGGWDQDQLEIREILDKYGFKSAFAFKPEAGRGVPIRFNPRNGRSILTYRDGAEIYIDGEPKDSLIKPITRIIFGVAILTILITFLSRESQGLMKKLNISGNFPPWILACVVIVFTRSRKRTRDLLKKFGCVYHEDSQLLRKV
;
A
#
# COMPACT_ATOMS: atom_id res chain seq x y z
N MET A 1 -63.55 -58.57 -13.63
CA MET A 1 -63.83 -59.13 -12.29
C MET A 1 -62.50 -59.55 -11.70
N GLU A 2 -62.12 -58.86 -10.62
CA GLU A 2 -61.21 -59.22 -9.53
C GLU A 2 -59.70 -59.53 -9.76
N ASN A 3 -58.91 -58.64 -9.14
CA ASN A 3 -57.56 -58.80 -8.55
C ASN A 3 -57.65 -59.67 -7.27
N PRO A 4 -56.58 -60.30 -6.72
CA PRO A 4 -55.55 -59.61 -5.88
C PRO A 4 -54.09 -60.15 -6.07
N GLN A 5 -53.07 -59.29 -6.12
CA GLN A 5 -52.14 -58.86 -5.04
C GLN A 5 -51.46 -59.96 -4.18
N ASN A 6 -50.11 -59.99 -4.17
CA ASN A 6 -49.33 -60.03 -2.94
C ASN A 6 -47.99 -59.25 -3.07
N GLU A 7 -47.75 -58.39 -2.10
CA GLU A 7 -46.54 -57.59 -1.87
C GLU A 7 -46.32 -57.63 -0.35
N SER A 8 -45.12 -57.96 0.13
CA SER A 8 -44.77 -57.86 1.55
C SER A 8 -43.25 -57.73 1.74
N GLU A 9 -42.79 -56.49 1.66
CA GLU A 9 -42.14 -55.70 2.72
C GLU A 9 -41.21 -56.40 3.76
N ILE A 10 -39.91 -56.06 3.62
CA ILE A 10 -38.88 -55.68 4.60
C ILE A 10 -39.09 -56.01 6.09
N ARG A 11 -38.10 -56.68 6.70
CA ARG A 11 -37.75 -56.50 8.12
C ARG A 11 -36.23 -56.44 8.33
N GLU A 12 -35.80 -55.33 8.91
CA GLU A 12 -34.48 -55.07 9.49
C GLU A 12 -34.18 -56.04 10.65
N ILE A 13 -32.91 -56.41 10.80
CA ILE A 13 -32.38 -56.93 12.07
C ILE A 13 -31.00 -56.29 12.26
N GLU A 14 -30.93 -55.38 13.22
CA GLU A 14 -29.71 -54.88 13.84
C GLU A 14 -29.54 -55.65 15.16
N GLU A 15 -28.45 -56.42 15.31
CA GLU A 15 -27.98 -56.84 16.64
C GLU A 15 -26.45 -56.77 16.73
N THR A 16 -26.05 -56.00 17.73
CA THR A 16 -24.72 -55.65 18.19
C THR A 16 -24.00 -56.78 18.92
N GLY A 17 -22.70 -56.91 18.66
CA GLY A 17 -21.67 -57.08 19.70
C GLY A 17 -21.29 -58.50 20.11
N SER A 18 -20.02 -58.88 19.88
CA SER A 18 -19.01 -59.03 20.95
C SER A 18 -17.78 -59.85 20.49
N ASN A 19 -16.64 -59.17 20.55
CA ASN A 19 -15.30 -59.62 20.97
C ASN A 19 -14.91 -61.12 20.82
N SER A 20 -13.88 -61.39 20.04
CA SER A 20 -13.02 -62.56 20.23
C SER A 20 -11.56 -62.20 19.98
N GLU A 21 -10.77 -62.44 21.01
CA GLU A 21 -9.34 -62.26 21.13
C GLU A 21 -8.57 -63.14 20.14
N GLN A 22 -7.61 -62.57 19.39
CA GLN A 22 -6.41 -63.31 18.98
C GLN A 22 -5.20 -62.39 19.06
N GLN A 23 -4.29 -62.72 19.98
CA GLN A 23 -2.98 -62.10 20.14
C GLN A 23 -2.11 -62.32 18.90
N PRO A 24 -1.25 -61.35 18.52
CA PRO A 24 -0.41 -61.45 17.33
C PRO A 24 0.89 -62.19 17.62
N LEU A 25 1.17 -63.25 16.85
CA LEU A 25 2.48 -63.87 16.79
C LEU A 25 3.45 -62.93 16.05
N LEU A 26 4.52 -62.53 16.73
CA LEU A 26 5.65 -61.81 16.14
C LEU A 26 6.25 -62.60 14.97
N GLN A 27 6.55 -61.95 13.85
CA GLN A 27 7.93 -61.54 13.50
C GLN A 27 8.16 -61.39 11.98
N SER A 28 8.57 -60.17 11.62
CA SER A 28 9.49 -59.82 10.53
C SER A 28 9.10 -60.13 9.08
N GLN A 29 8.37 -59.19 8.47
CA GLN A 29 8.79 -58.69 7.16
C GLN A 29 8.73 -57.16 7.19
N ASN A 30 9.88 -56.56 6.93
CA ASN A 30 10.04 -55.13 6.73
C ASN A 30 9.78 -54.87 5.23
N PRO A 31 8.63 -54.31 4.80
CA PRO A 31 8.62 -53.53 3.59
C PRO A 31 9.05 -52.14 4.01
N SER A 32 10.26 -51.77 3.61
CA SER A 32 10.70 -50.39 3.47
C SER A 32 9.63 -49.62 2.68
N SER A 33 8.66 -49.06 3.39
CA SER A 33 7.85 -47.99 2.87
C SER A 33 8.73 -46.75 2.95
N ASP A 34 9.51 -46.56 1.90
CA ASP A 34 9.86 -45.24 1.40
C ASP A 34 8.55 -44.49 1.13
N SER A 35 7.84 -44.14 2.19
CA SER A 35 6.93 -43.02 2.19
C SER A 35 7.82 -41.80 2.11
N LYS A 36 8.29 -41.49 0.90
CA LYS A 36 8.71 -40.14 0.54
C LYS A 36 7.47 -39.26 0.69
N ASN A 37 7.12 -38.94 1.93
CA ASN A 37 6.36 -37.77 2.25
C ASN A 37 7.27 -36.62 1.84
N VAL A 38 7.18 -36.23 0.57
CA VAL A 38 7.79 -35.00 0.09
C VAL A 38 7.02 -33.89 0.81
N LYS A 39 7.43 -33.60 2.05
CA LYS A 39 7.22 -32.28 2.64
C LYS A 39 8.00 -31.35 1.73
N THR A 40 7.37 -30.84 0.67
CA THR A 40 7.90 -29.72 -0.08
C THR A 40 7.93 -28.55 0.90
N LYS A 41 9.02 -28.43 1.65
CA LYS A 41 9.29 -27.26 2.47
C LYS A 41 9.28 -26.08 1.51
N VAL A 42 8.30 -25.19 1.66
CA VAL A 42 8.23 -23.98 0.85
C VAL A 42 9.47 -23.15 1.18
N PRO A 43 10.25 -22.71 0.17
CA PRO A 43 11.41 -21.86 0.40
C PRO A 43 11.00 -20.57 1.11
N GLU A 44 11.76 -20.16 2.13
CA GLU A 44 11.50 -18.98 2.94
C GLU A 44 12.71 -18.06 2.94
N VAL A 45 12.46 -16.75 3.03
CA VAL A 45 13.49 -15.72 3.17
C VAL A 45 13.23 -14.89 4.41
N GLU A 46 14.30 -14.45 5.07
CA GLU A 46 14.22 -13.53 6.19
C GLU A 46 14.38 -12.10 5.68
N ILE A 47 13.39 -11.26 5.95
CA ILE A 47 13.32 -9.90 5.44
C ILE A 47 13.50 -8.94 6.59
N HIS A 48 14.54 -8.11 6.49
CA HIS A 48 14.79 -6.99 7.37
C HIS A 48 14.31 -5.72 6.69
N LEU A 49 13.18 -5.17 7.15
CA LEU A 49 12.47 -4.11 6.46
C LEU A 49 12.78 -2.74 7.09
N TYR A 50 13.24 -1.79 6.28
CA TYR A 50 13.65 -0.44 6.68
C TYR A 50 12.71 0.62 6.10
N ARG A 51 12.64 1.78 6.76
CA ARG A 51 11.91 2.96 6.25
C ARG A 51 12.84 4.12 5.99
N GLN A 52 13.10 4.41 4.73
CA GLN A 52 14.01 5.48 4.33
C GLN A 52 15.36 5.41 5.07
N GLY A 53 15.91 4.20 5.19
CA GLY A 53 17.16 3.92 5.91
C GLY A 53 17.06 3.93 7.44
N LYS A 54 15.87 4.21 8.00
CA LYS A 54 15.67 4.24 9.46
C LYS A 54 15.31 2.87 10.00
N GLY A 55 16.33 2.17 10.49
CA GLY A 55 16.25 0.93 11.28
C GLY A 55 15.45 -0.21 10.64
N PRO A 56 15.53 -1.43 11.19
CA PRO A 56 14.55 -2.45 10.86
C PRO A 56 13.23 -2.09 11.57
N ILE A 57 12.23 -1.68 10.79
CA ILE A 57 10.84 -1.53 11.23
C ILE A 57 10.26 -2.89 11.64
N ASP A 58 10.63 -3.93 10.89
CA ASP A 58 10.14 -5.28 11.08
C ASP A 58 11.15 -6.29 10.53
N VAL A 59 11.21 -7.46 11.17
CA VAL A 59 12.02 -8.60 10.75
C VAL A 59 11.13 -9.83 10.72
N PHE A 60 10.88 -10.35 9.53
CA PHE A 60 9.92 -11.45 9.35
C PHE A 60 10.35 -12.43 8.27
N LYS A 61 9.83 -13.65 8.34
CA LYS A 61 10.00 -14.64 7.29
C LYS A 61 8.88 -14.53 6.26
N SER A 62 9.23 -14.64 4.99
CA SER A 62 8.30 -14.63 3.88
C SER A 62 8.57 -15.84 2.99
N SER A 63 7.51 -16.56 2.64
CA SER A 63 7.57 -17.66 1.68
C SER A 63 7.82 -17.11 0.27
N LEU A 64 8.70 -17.77 -0.49
CA LEU A 64 8.91 -17.48 -1.89
C LEU A 64 7.79 -18.11 -2.73
N GLY A 65 7.20 -17.30 -3.60
CA GLY A 65 6.24 -17.71 -4.61
C GLY A 65 6.90 -17.88 -5.98
N GLY A 66 6.08 -17.87 -7.02
CA GLY A 66 6.55 -18.16 -8.39
C GLY A 66 6.36 -19.63 -8.75
N TRP A 67 6.58 -19.96 -10.02
CA TRP A 67 6.55 -21.35 -10.49
C TRP A 67 7.71 -22.14 -9.88
N ASP A 68 8.89 -21.51 -9.85
CA ASP A 68 10.12 -22.08 -9.30
C ASP A 68 10.29 -21.84 -7.79
N GLN A 69 9.28 -21.25 -7.13
CA GLN A 69 9.29 -20.92 -5.70
C GLN A 69 10.51 -20.08 -5.26
N ASP A 70 10.91 -19.12 -6.10
CA ASP A 70 12.08 -18.27 -5.89
C ASP A 70 11.77 -16.77 -5.95
N GLN A 71 10.50 -16.38 -6.10
CA GLN A 71 10.09 -14.99 -6.25
C GLN A 71 9.46 -14.43 -4.98
N LEU A 72 9.86 -13.23 -4.59
CA LEU A 72 9.32 -12.55 -3.42
C LEU A 72 8.01 -11.83 -3.74
N GLU A 73 7.02 -11.91 -2.84
CA GLU A 73 5.74 -11.22 -2.97
C GLU A 73 5.82 -9.75 -2.54
N ILE A 74 6.48 -8.94 -3.38
CA ILE A 74 6.74 -7.52 -3.11
C ILE A 74 5.46 -6.71 -2.91
N ARG A 75 4.40 -6.97 -3.68
CA ARG A 75 3.14 -6.21 -3.57
C ARG A 75 2.54 -6.31 -2.17
N GLU A 76 2.51 -7.51 -1.60
CA GLU A 76 1.95 -7.72 -0.26
C GLU A 76 2.75 -6.93 0.79
N ILE A 77 4.08 -6.95 0.69
CA ILE A 77 4.96 -6.16 1.55
C ILE A 77 4.68 -4.66 1.38
N LEU A 78 4.56 -4.17 0.14
CA LEU A 78 4.28 -2.75 -0.11
C LEU A 78 2.92 -2.32 0.48
N ASP A 79 1.90 -3.17 0.37
CA ASP A 79 0.57 -2.82 0.85
C ASP A 79 0.45 -2.95 2.37
N LYS A 80 1.06 -3.98 2.99
CA LYS A 80 1.09 -4.18 4.44
C LYS A 80 1.73 -3.00 5.18
N TYR A 81 2.82 -2.44 4.66
CA TYR A 81 3.54 -1.35 5.31
C TYR A 81 3.27 0.04 4.69
N GLY A 82 2.36 0.11 3.70
CA GLY A 82 1.99 1.38 3.07
C GLY A 82 3.11 2.04 2.27
N PHE A 83 3.95 1.24 1.63
CA PHE A 83 5.03 1.71 0.76
C PHE A 83 4.59 1.88 -0.69
N LYS A 84 5.20 2.86 -1.36
CA LYS A 84 5.05 3.13 -2.79
C LYS A 84 6.01 2.27 -3.61
N SER A 85 7.22 2.07 -3.09
CA SER A 85 8.30 1.36 -3.75
C SER A 85 9.24 0.74 -2.72
N ALA A 86 9.92 -0.33 -3.11
CA ALA A 86 10.91 -1.02 -2.31
C ALA A 86 12.27 -1.00 -3.01
N PHE A 87 13.34 -0.91 -2.23
CA PHE A 87 14.72 -0.87 -2.70
C PHE A 87 15.52 -1.95 -1.97
N ALA A 88 16.49 -2.55 -2.66
CA ALA A 88 17.47 -3.39 -1.99
C ALA A 88 18.33 -2.49 -1.11
N PHE A 89 18.39 -2.80 0.17
CA PHE A 89 19.15 -2.02 1.14
C PHE A 89 20.41 -2.77 1.52
N LYS A 90 21.50 -2.05 1.80
CA LYS A 90 22.67 -2.61 2.46
C LYS A 90 23.00 -1.71 3.64
N PRO A 91 22.92 -2.19 4.89
CA PRO A 91 23.18 -1.34 6.06
C PRO A 91 24.51 -0.59 5.99
N GLU A 92 25.55 -1.22 5.44
CA GLU A 92 26.90 -0.65 5.32
C GLU A 92 27.07 0.33 4.15
N ALA A 93 26.29 0.17 3.07
CA ALA A 93 26.46 0.92 1.81
C ALA A 93 25.28 1.84 1.47
N GLY A 94 24.21 1.81 2.27
CA GLY A 94 22.99 2.58 2.07
C GLY A 94 22.00 1.95 1.09
N ARG A 95 21.15 2.80 0.50
CA ARG A 95 20.07 2.39 -0.42
C ARG A 95 20.66 1.97 -1.77
N GLY A 96 20.37 0.74 -2.17
CA GLY A 96 20.75 0.17 -3.46
C GLY A 96 19.66 0.32 -4.53
N VAL A 97 19.61 -0.66 -5.42
CA VAL A 97 18.77 -0.65 -6.63
C VAL A 97 17.28 -0.86 -6.27
N PRO A 98 16.33 -0.20 -6.97
CA PRO A 98 14.91 -0.47 -6.80
C PRO A 98 14.59 -1.94 -7.11
N ILE A 99 13.84 -2.59 -6.22
CA ILE A 99 13.36 -3.95 -6.45
C ILE A 99 12.23 -3.87 -7.45
N ARG A 100 12.49 -4.41 -8.65
CA ARG A 100 11.49 -4.48 -9.71
C ARG A 100 10.58 -5.67 -9.48
N PHE A 101 9.29 -5.48 -9.70
CA PHE A 101 8.28 -6.52 -9.58
C PHE A 101 7.27 -6.39 -10.73
N ASN A 102 6.63 -7.49 -11.10
CA ASN A 102 5.63 -7.49 -12.15
C ASN A 102 4.33 -6.89 -11.61
N PRO A 103 3.75 -5.85 -12.26
CA PRO A 103 2.59 -5.14 -11.73
C PRO A 103 1.32 -5.99 -11.68
N ARG A 104 1.22 -7.07 -12.47
CA ARG A 104 0.04 -7.95 -12.53
C ARG A 104 -0.04 -8.91 -11.34
N ASN A 105 1.08 -9.52 -10.96
CA ASN A 105 1.13 -10.54 -9.91
C ASN A 105 1.79 -10.03 -8.61
N GLY A 106 2.50 -8.89 -8.66
CA GLY A 106 3.18 -8.34 -7.49
C GLY A 106 4.49 -9.02 -7.10
N ARG A 107 4.98 -9.97 -7.90
CA ARG A 107 6.18 -10.77 -7.60
C ARG A 107 7.44 -10.11 -8.11
N SER A 108 8.53 -10.27 -7.36
CA SER A 108 9.85 -9.79 -7.76
C SER A 108 10.27 -10.40 -9.11
N ILE A 109 10.97 -9.60 -9.91
CA ILE A 109 11.62 -10.09 -11.14
C ILE A 109 12.91 -10.82 -10.77
N LEU A 110 13.58 -10.37 -9.72
CA LEU A 110 14.77 -11.02 -9.17
C LEU A 110 14.36 -12.25 -8.35
N THR A 111 15.15 -13.31 -8.48
CA THR A 111 14.96 -14.57 -7.77
C THR A 111 15.82 -14.60 -6.49
N TYR A 112 15.35 -15.35 -5.50
CA TYR A 112 15.94 -15.45 -4.18
C TYR A 112 16.11 -16.94 -3.80
N ARG A 113 17.00 -17.20 -2.85
CA ARG A 113 17.31 -18.55 -2.37
C ARG A 113 16.62 -18.81 -1.04
N ASP A 114 16.34 -20.09 -0.75
CA ASP A 114 15.87 -20.51 0.58
C ASP A 114 16.88 -20.10 1.66
N GLY A 115 16.39 -19.55 2.76
CA GLY A 115 17.18 -19.05 3.89
C GLY A 115 17.95 -17.76 3.60
N ALA A 116 17.71 -17.08 2.48
CA ALA A 116 18.38 -15.81 2.20
C ALA A 116 17.91 -14.72 3.16
N GLU A 117 18.87 -13.94 3.68
CA GLU A 117 18.61 -12.73 4.45
C GLU A 117 18.61 -11.53 3.51
N ILE A 118 17.48 -10.81 3.45
CA ILE A 118 17.23 -9.74 2.51
C ILE A 118 16.92 -8.46 3.27
N TYR A 119 17.67 -7.41 2.98
CA TYR A 119 17.43 -6.09 3.53
C TYR A 119 16.66 -5.26 2.51
N ILE A 120 15.47 -4.78 2.89
CA ILE A 120 14.58 -4.02 2.01
C ILE A 120 14.34 -2.64 2.62
N ASP A 121 14.50 -1.58 1.84
CA ASP A 121 14.14 -0.22 2.25
C ASP A 121 12.89 0.26 1.50
N GLY A 122 11.83 0.52 2.26
CA GLY A 122 10.53 0.98 1.78
C GLY A 122 10.43 2.50 1.72
N GLU A 123 9.95 3.02 0.59
CA GLU A 123 9.56 4.41 0.46
C GLU A 123 8.08 4.57 0.82
N PRO A 124 7.72 5.35 1.86
CA PRO A 124 6.32 5.53 2.25
C PRO A 124 5.51 6.18 1.13
N LYS A 125 4.24 5.78 1.00
CA LYS A 125 3.29 6.48 0.13
C LYS A 125 3.25 7.96 0.51
N ASP A 126 3.33 8.82 -0.51
CA ASP A 126 3.25 10.27 -0.32
C ASP A 126 1.94 10.59 0.40
N SER A 127 2.03 11.23 1.57
CA SER A 127 0.83 11.54 2.34
C SER A 127 0.00 12.58 1.61
N LEU A 128 -1.20 12.19 1.15
CA LEU A 128 -2.20 13.12 0.60
C LEU A 128 -2.62 14.18 1.63
N ILE A 129 -2.32 13.96 2.90
CA ILE A 129 -2.57 14.90 4.00
C ILE A 129 -1.81 16.22 3.76
N LYS A 130 -0.58 16.20 3.24
CA LYS A 130 0.20 17.43 2.99
C LYS A 130 -0.46 18.37 1.97
N PRO A 131 -0.90 17.90 0.78
CA PRO A 131 -1.65 18.75 -0.13
C PRO A 131 -3.04 19.11 0.40
N ILE A 132 -3.75 18.19 1.07
CA ILE A 132 -5.09 18.47 1.63
C ILE A 132 -5.03 19.61 2.66
N THR A 133 -4.10 19.54 3.62
CA THR A 133 -3.94 20.59 4.64
C THR A 133 -3.60 21.95 4.03
N ARG A 134 -2.78 22.00 2.98
CA ARG A 134 -2.49 23.24 2.23
C ARG A 134 -3.74 23.83 1.59
N ILE A 135 -4.61 23.00 1.00
CA ILE A 135 -5.88 23.44 0.41
C ILE A 135 -6.79 24.00 1.51
N ILE A 136 -6.97 23.25 2.61
CA ILE A 136 -7.82 23.68 3.73
C ILE A 136 -7.32 25.01 4.31
N PHE A 137 -6.01 25.15 4.51
CA PHE A 137 -5.41 26.39 5.00
C PHE A 137 -5.62 27.56 4.04
N GLY A 138 -5.46 27.33 2.72
CA GLY A 138 -5.73 28.34 1.70
C GLY A 138 -7.20 28.77 1.66
N VAL A 139 -8.12 27.80 1.75
CA VAL A 139 -9.57 28.07 1.82
C VAL A 139 -9.91 28.84 3.10
N ALA A 140 -9.33 28.48 4.25
CA ALA A 140 -9.55 29.18 5.51
C ALA A 140 -9.06 30.64 5.48
N ILE A 141 -7.89 30.90 4.90
CA ILE A 141 -7.41 32.28 4.73
C ILE A 141 -8.33 33.06 3.79
N LEU A 142 -8.76 32.44 2.69
CA LEU A 142 -9.64 33.08 1.71
C LEU A 142 -11.01 33.42 2.31
N THR A 143 -11.60 32.52 3.09
CA THR A 143 -12.88 32.77 3.78
C THR A 143 -12.73 33.85 4.84
N ILE A 144 -11.63 33.88 5.61
CA ILE A 144 -11.34 34.96 6.56
C ILE A 144 -11.21 36.30 5.82
N LEU A 145 -10.49 36.35 4.71
CA LEU A 145 -10.31 37.57 3.91
C LEU A 145 -11.65 38.07 3.35
N ILE A 146 -12.48 37.18 2.79
CA ILE A 146 -13.83 37.51 2.30
C ILE A 146 -14.71 38.00 3.44
N THR A 147 -14.66 37.34 4.60
CA THR A 147 -15.45 37.73 5.78
C THR A 147 -15.03 39.10 6.30
N PHE A 148 -13.72 39.36 6.40
CA PHE A 148 -13.16 40.64 6.81
C PHE A 148 -13.54 41.76 5.82
N LEU A 149 -13.36 41.52 4.53
CA LEU A 149 -13.82 42.42 3.46
C LEU A 149 -15.33 42.63 3.51
N SER A 150 -16.14 41.61 3.77
CA SER A 150 -17.60 41.74 3.85
C SER A 150 -18.02 42.59 5.06
N ARG A 151 -17.30 42.46 6.18
CA ARG A 151 -17.57 43.20 7.42
C ARG A 151 -17.18 44.69 7.31
N GLU A 152 -16.08 45.02 6.64
CA GLU A 152 -15.67 46.41 6.39
C GLU A 152 -16.33 47.04 5.15
N SER A 153 -16.69 46.24 4.13
CA SER A 153 -17.25 46.74 2.87
C SER A 153 -18.72 47.12 2.95
N GLN A 154 -19.49 46.73 3.98
CA GLN A 154 -20.85 47.26 4.14
C GLN A 154 -20.87 48.78 4.38
N GLY A 155 -19.81 49.36 4.94
CA GLY A 155 -19.64 50.82 5.04
C GLY A 155 -19.07 51.45 3.76
N LEU A 156 -18.22 50.71 3.04
CA LEU A 156 -17.46 51.21 1.88
C LEU A 156 -18.21 51.05 0.55
N MET A 157 -18.96 49.95 0.36
CA MET A 157 -19.88 49.73 -0.76
C MET A 157 -21.15 50.60 -0.68
N LYS A 158 -21.51 51.13 0.49
CA LYS A 158 -22.54 52.19 0.58
C LYS A 158 -22.02 53.54 0.07
N LYS A 159 -20.71 53.82 0.19
CA LYS A 159 -20.05 55.00 -0.40
C LYS A 159 -19.71 54.82 -1.88
N LEU A 160 -19.35 53.60 -2.28
CA LEU A 160 -19.14 53.21 -3.67
C LEU A 160 -20.47 52.69 -4.21
N ASN A 161 -21.36 53.59 -4.62
CA ASN A 161 -22.67 53.26 -5.20
C ASN A 161 -22.50 52.36 -6.46
N ILE A 162 -22.30 51.06 -6.26
CA ILE A 162 -22.07 50.02 -7.29
C ILE A 162 -23.42 49.54 -7.86
N SER A 163 -24.40 50.46 -7.93
CA SER A 163 -25.60 50.26 -8.71
C SER A 163 -25.26 50.51 -10.18
N GLY A 164 -24.73 49.49 -10.85
CA GLY A 164 -24.78 49.35 -12.31
C GLY A 164 -23.71 50.03 -13.17
N ASN A 165 -22.86 50.94 -12.65
CA ASN A 165 -21.86 51.62 -13.49
C ASN A 165 -20.43 51.50 -12.90
N PHE A 166 -19.85 50.29 -12.96
CA PHE A 166 -18.45 50.06 -12.58
C PHE A 166 -17.57 50.59 -13.71
N PRO A 167 -16.84 51.70 -13.52
CA PRO A 167 -16.27 52.39 -14.66
C PRO A 167 -15.14 51.54 -15.29
N PRO A 168 -15.09 51.42 -16.64
CA PRO A 168 -14.25 50.43 -17.34
C PRO A 168 -12.76 50.50 -17.03
N TRP A 169 -12.24 51.68 -16.72
CA TRP A 169 -10.84 51.90 -16.32
C TRP A 169 -10.43 51.17 -15.04
N ILE A 170 -11.32 50.98 -14.06
CA ILE A 170 -11.01 50.27 -12.82
C ILE A 170 -10.89 48.78 -13.12
N LEU A 171 -11.78 48.24 -13.96
CA LEU A 171 -11.71 46.85 -14.41
C LEU A 171 -10.41 46.61 -15.19
N ALA A 172 -10.03 47.53 -16.06
CA ALA A 172 -8.74 47.49 -16.76
C ALA A 172 -7.55 47.51 -15.78
N CYS A 173 -7.57 48.39 -14.78
CA CYS A 173 -6.53 48.42 -13.73
C CYS A 173 -6.46 47.11 -12.95
N VAL A 174 -7.60 46.53 -12.56
CA VAL A 174 -7.65 45.24 -11.86
C VAL A 174 -7.10 44.12 -12.75
N VAL A 175 -7.47 44.08 -14.03
CA VAL A 175 -6.95 43.07 -14.97
C VAL A 175 -5.44 43.24 -15.19
N ILE A 176 -4.94 44.46 -15.31
CA ILE A 176 -3.50 44.73 -15.47
C ILE A 176 -2.73 44.36 -14.20
N VAL A 177 -3.21 44.75 -13.01
CA VAL A 177 -2.57 44.37 -11.75
C VAL A 177 -2.66 42.86 -11.53
N PHE A 178 -3.78 42.22 -11.84
CA PHE A 178 -3.95 40.77 -11.72
C PHE A 178 -3.06 40.00 -12.69
N THR A 179 -2.98 40.41 -13.95
CA THR A 179 -2.08 39.78 -14.95
C THR A 179 -0.61 39.98 -14.60
N ARG A 180 -0.23 41.17 -14.10
CA ARG A 180 1.14 41.50 -13.68
C ARG A 180 1.52 40.77 -12.39
N SER A 181 0.62 40.71 -11.41
CA SER A 181 0.79 39.92 -10.17
C SER A 181 0.84 38.44 -10.48
N ARG A 182 -0.04 37.89 -11.32
CA ARG A 182 -0.02 36.47 -11.72
C ARG A 182 1.29 36.08 -12.41
N LYS A 183 1.87 36.96 -13.22
CA LYS A 183 3.19 36.76 -13.83
C LYS A 183 4.29 36.74 -12.76
N ARG A 184 4.27 37.69 -11.81
CA ARG A 184 5.25 37.79 -10.72
C ARG A 184 5.15 36.65 -9.70
N THR A 185 3.94 36.21 -9.35
CA THR A 185 3.71 35.08 -8.44
C THR A 185 4.16 33.76 -9.07
N ARG A 186 4.03 33.59 -10.39
CA ARG A 186 4.54 32.40 -11.10
C ARG A 186 6.06 32.33 -11.10
N ASP A 187 6.74 33.46 -11.25
CA ASP A 187 8.20 33.52 -11.20
C ASP A 187 8.72 33.32 -9.77
N LEU A 188 8.01 33.83 -8.76
CA LEU A 188 8.27 33.51 -7.36
C LEU A 188 8.01 32.02 -7.05
N LEU A 189 6.89 31.44 -7.49
CA LEU A 189 6.60 30.01 -7.33
C LEU A 189 7.62 29.11 -8.03
N LYS A 190 8.15 29.51 -9.19
CA LYS A 190 9.30 28.82 -9.81
C LYS A 190 10.56 28.92 -8.95
N LYS A 191 10.85 30.10 -8.41
CA LYS A 191 12.01 30.34 -7.54
C LYS A 191 11.92 29.54 -6.23
N PHE A 192 10.76 29.55 -5.58
CA PHE A 192 10.50 28.73 -4.39
C PHE A 192 10.42 27.24 -4.72
N GLY A 193 9.91 26.85 -5.88
CA GLY A 193 9.90 25.46 -6.35
C GLY A 193 11.31 24.87 -6.52
N CYS A 194 12.27 25.67 -6.98
CA CYS A 194 13.69 25.27 -7.08
C CYS A 194 14.41 25.30 -5.72
N VAL A 195 14.12 26.28 -4.85
CA VAL A 195 14.74 26.37 -3.51
C VAL A 195 14.28 25.22 -2.60
N TYR A 196 13.00 24.85 -2.63
CA TYR A 196 12.53 23.68 -1.88
C TYR A 196 13.05 22.35 -2.45
N HIS A 197 13.45 22.29 -3.73
CA HIS A 197 14.05 21.08 -4.29
C HIS A 197 15.48 20.85 -3.78
N GLU A 198 16.25 21.91 -3.53
CA GLU A 198 17.58 21.80 -2.90
C GLU A 198 17.51 21.61 -1.38
N ASP A 199 16.61 22.30 -0.67
CA ASP A 199 16.49 22.14 0.79
C ASP A 199 15.95 20.75 1.20
N SER A 200 15.15 20.11 0.33
CA SER A 200 14.69 18.72 0.51
C SER A 200 15.80 17.67 0.37
N GLN A 201 16.92 18.03 -0.25
CA GLN A 201 18.10 17.18 -0.40
C GLN A 201 19.13 17.43 0.71
N LEU A 202 19.19 18.66 1.24
CA LEU A 202 20.05 19.02 2.38
C LEU A 202 19.52 18.51 3.73
N LEU A 203 18.20 18.52 3.95
CA LEU A 203 17.57 17.95 5.16
C LEU A 203 17.51 16.41 5.18
N ARG A 204 18.11 15.74 4.18
CA ARG A 204 18.30 14.28 4.14
C ARG A 204 19.74 13.84 4.48
N LYS A 205 20.60 14.77 4.89
CA LYS A 205 22.01 14.52 5.24
C LYS A 205 22.38 14.82 6.71
N VAL A 206 21.39 14.96 7.58
CA VAL A 206 21.55 14.99 9.05
C VAL A 206 20.65 13.92 9.64
#